data_AF-A0A952IBK0-F1
#
_entry.id   AF-A0A952IBK0-F1
#
_cell.length_a   1.000
_cell.length_b   1.000
_cell.length_c   1.000
_cell.angle_alpha   90.00
_cell.angle_beta   90.00
_cell.angle_gamma   90.00
#
_symmetry.space_group_name_H-M   'P 1'
#
loop_
_entity.id
_entity.type
_entity.pdbx_description
1 polymer ?
#
loop_
_entity_poly.entity_id
_entity_poly.type
_entity_poly.pdbx_seq_one_letter_code
_entity_poly.pdbx_strand_id
1 'polypeptide(L)'
;MNHAFEMIQSFFTRMRCNFCMQNFEEADVELMQENEGVFVVKVNCHHCEREAGVAVVGVEVQDGADDLYEFKDPEFTEEDFERLGALPPIREDDVLDAHEFFQGLDENWQSMIPKELMPEEITSEDPSLEEIGSPDTTPETESHSA
;
A
#
# COMPACT_ATOMS: atom_id res chain seq x y z
N MET A 1 11.09 -19.87 23.71
CA MET A 1 9.69 -19.96 23.24
C MET A 1 9.56 -18.95 22.11
N ASN A 2 8.94 -19.34 20.98
CA ASN A 2 8.85 -18.48 19.80
C ASN A 2 7.63 -17.55 19.96
N HIS A 3 7.86 -16.30 20.37
CA HIS A 3 6.79 -15.32 20.63
C HIS A 3 5.91 -15.05 19.40
N ALA A 4 6.46 -15.15 18.19
CA ALA A 4 5.70 -15.00 16.96
C ALA A 4 4.65 -16.12 16.81
N PHE A 5 5.03 -17.36 17.13
CA PHE A 5 4.11 -18.48 17.07
C PHE A 5 3.00 -18.39 18.13
N GLU A 6 3.33 -17.95 19.35
CA GLU A 6 2.32 -17.71 20.41
C GLU A 6 1.28 -16.65 19.97
N MET A 7 1.72 -15.64 19.23
CA MET A 7 0.84 -14.62 18.65
C MET A 7 -0.08 -15.22 17.59
N ILE A 8 0.45 -16.09 16.72
CA ILE A 8 -0.35 -16.81 15.71
C ILE A 8 -1.39 -17.70 16.40
N GLN A 9 -1.02 -18.45 17.44
CA GLN A 9 -1.96 -19.25 18.23
C GLN A 9 -3.06 -18.37 18.83
N SER A 10 -2.68 -17.25 19.47
CA SER A 10 -3.61 -16.28 20.05
C SER A 10 -4.55 -15.62 19.04
N PHE A 11 -4.13 -15.50 17.78
CA PHE A 11 -4.98 -14.99 16.70
C PHE A 11 -6.08 -16.00 16.33
N PHE A 12 -5.71 -17.27 16.13
CA PHE A 12 -6.67 -18.31 15.75
C PHE A 12 -7.66 -18.65 16.86
N THR A 13 -7.31 -18.53 18.15
CA THR A 13 -8.25 -18.76 19.26
C THR A 13 -9.43 -17.77 19.28
N ARG A 14 -9.31 -16.63 18.60
CA ARG A 14 -10.40 -15.66 18.43
C ARG A 14 -11.34 -16.01 17.28
N MET A 15 -10.97 -17.00 16.46
CA MET A 15 -11.77 -17.50 15.34
C MET A 15 -12.60 -18.72 15.75
N ARG A 16 -13.58 -19.04 14.90
CA ARG A 16 -14.47 -20.18 15.07
C ARG A 16 -14.36 -21.14 13.90
N CYS A 17 -14.52 -22.41 14.20
CA CYS A 17 -14.62 -23.44 13.19
C CYS A 17 -15.90 -23.26 12.36
N ASN A 18 -15.76 -23.18 11.03
CA ASN A 18 -16.89 -23.02 10.11
C ASN A 18 -17.86 -24.22 10.11
N PHE A 19 -17.47 -25.35 10.71
CA PHE A 19 -18.30 -26.57 10.75
C PHE A 19 -19.12 -26.68 12.04
N CYS A 20 -18.49 -26.51 13.21
CA CYS A 20 -19.15 -26.70 14.52
C CYS A 20 -19.38 -25.40 15.31
N MET A 21 -18.89 -24.27 14.80
CA MET A 21 -19.00 -22.93 15.39
C MET A 21 -18.35 -22.77 16.76
N GLN A 22 -17.62 -23.77 17.25
CA GLN A 22 -16.78 -23.64 18.45
C GLN A 22 -15.51 -22.83 18.14
N ASN A 23 -14.97 -22.17 19.15
CA ASN A 23 -13.70 -21.45 19.02
C ASN A 23 -12.55 -22.46 18.86
N PHE A 24 -11.46 -22.02 18.23
CA PHE A 24 -10.22 -22.80 18.25
C PHE A 24 -9.48 -22.63 19.58
N GLU A 25 -8.69 -23.62 19.95
CA GLU A 25 -7.75 -23.58 21.07
C GLU A 25 -6.30 -23.47 20.57
N GLU A 26 -5.35 -23.14 21.43
CA GLU A 26 -3.93 -23.04 21.04
C GLU A 26 -3.39 -24.37 20.50
N ALA A 27 -3.89 -25.48 21.04
CA ALA A 27 -3.56 -26.84 20.62
C ALA A 27 -4.13 -27.21 19.23
N ASP A 28 -5.09 -26.43 18.71
CA ASP A 28 -5.67 -26.63 17.38
C ASP A 28 -4.76 -26.09 16.26
N VAL A 29 -3.69 -25.35 16.62
CA VAL A 29 -2.75 -24.72 15.68
C VAL A 29 -1.39 -25.41 15.77
N GLU A 30 -0.98 -26.04 14.69
CA GLU A 30 0.28 -26.79 14.57
C GLU A 30 1.23 -26.06 13.63
N LEU A 31 2.46 -25.79 14.08
CA LEU A 31 3.51 -25.22 13.23
C LEU A 31 4.07 -26.30 12.30
N MET A 32 3.90 -26.13 10.99
CA MET A 32 4.46 -27.04 9.99
C MET A 32 5.86 -26.60 9.55
N GLN A 33 6.04 -25.30 9.31
CA GLN A 33 7.29 -24.74 8.81
C GLN A 33 7.44 -23.28 9.25
N GLU A 34 8.67 -22.87 9.47
CA GLU A 34 9.06 -21.49 9.75
C GLU A 34 10.25 -21.13 8.83
N ASN A 35 10.15 -20.05 8.07
CA ASN A 35 11.27 -19.48 7.31
C ASN A 35 11.20 -17.95 7.36
N GLU A 36 12.28 -17.27 7.76
CA GLU A 36 12.46 -15.81 7.61
C GLU A 36 11.19 -14.96 7.90
N GLY A 37 10.57 -15.15 9.07
CA GLY A 37 9.37 -14.41 9.47
C GLY A 37 8.05 -14.91 8.87
N VAL A 38 8.07 -15.95 8.05
CA VAL A 38 6.90 -16.61 7.47
C VAL A 38 6.66 -17.97 8.13
N PHE A 39 5.45 -18.17 8.64
CA PHE A 39 5.01 -19.35 9.36
C PHE A 39 3.93 -20.07 8.57
N VAL A 40 4.15 -21.35 8.29
CA VAL A 40 3.13 -22.24 7.73
C VAL A 40 2.52 -23.02 8.88
N VAL A 41 1.24 -22.80 9.15
CA VAL A 41 0.51 -23.45 10.25
C VAL A 41 -0.66 -24.26 9.71
N LYS A 42 -0.88 -25.42 10.32
CA LYS A 42 -2.06 -26.24 10.11
C LYS A 42 -3.06 -25.98 11.23
N VAL A 43 -4.32 -25.80 10.87
CA VAL A 43 -5.40 -25.58 11.84
C VAL A 43 -6.39 -26.74 11.80
N ASN A 44 -6.55 -27.44 12.92
CA ASN A 44 -7.46 -28.58 13.08
C ASN A 44 -8.40 -28.31 14.24
N CYS A 45 -9.71 -28.41 14.04
CA CYS A 45 -10.66 -28.22 15.14
C CYS A 45 -10.78 -29.51 15.96
N HIS A 46 -10.27 -29.55 17.19
CA HIS A 46 -10.41 -30.73 18.05
C HIS A 46 -11.87 -31.07 18.40
N HIS A 47 -12.79 -30.10 18.38
CA HIS A 47 -14.20 -30.34 18.70
C HIS A 47 -14.95 -31.18 17.66
N CYS A 48 -14.58 -31.06 16.38
CA CYS A 48 -15.25 -31.78 15.29
C CYS A 48 -14.30 -32.64 14.45
N GLU A 49 -13.03 -32.70 14.84
CA GLU A 49 -11.95 -33.48 14.23
C GLU A 49 -11.74 -33.18 12.73
N ARG A 50 -12.16 -31.99 12.30
CA ARG A 50 -11.99 -31.54 10.91
C ARG A 50 -10.80 -30.60 10.77
N GLU A 51 -10.07 -30.80 9.68
CA GLU A 51 -9.07 -29.87 9.21
C GLU A 51 -9.75 -28.59 8.72
N ALA A 52 -9.44 -27.46 9.35
CA ALA A 52 -9.92 -26.15 8.93
C ALA A 52 -9.10 -25.61 7.74
N GLY A 53 -7.82 -25.96 7.69
CA GLY A 53 -6.94 -25.72 6.55
C GLY A 53 -5.48 -25.44 6.94
N VAL A 54 -4.72 -24.93 5.98
CA VAL A 54 -3.33 -24.47 6.15
C VAL A 54 -3.29 -22.97 5.90
N ALA A 55 -2.59 -22.24 6.77
CA ALA A 55 -2.37 -20.80 6.64
C ALA A 55 -0.87 -20.50 6.54
N VAL A 56 -0.54 -19.49 5.73
CA VAL A 56 0.80 -18.92 5.63
C VAL A 56 0.73 -17.52 6.24
N VAL A 57 1.49 -17.27 7.30
CA VAL A 57 1.42 -16.05 8.10
C VAL A 57 2.78 -15.39 8.10
N GLY A 58 2.87 -14.18 7.55
CA GLY A 58 4.02 -13.32 7.74
C GLY A 58 3.91 -12.60 9.09
N VAL A 59 4.96 -12.64 9.89
CA VAL A 59 5.10 -11.90 11.14
C VAL A 59 6.28 -10.96 10.98
N GLU A 60 5.97 -9.67 10.81
CA GLU A 60 6.97 -8.61 10.88
C GLU A 60 7.22 -8.29 12.35
N VAL A 61 8.34 -8.76 12.88
CA VAL A 61 8.82 -8.32 14.20
C VAL A 61 9.58 -7.02 13.95
N GLN A 62 9.00 -5.89 14.35
CA GLN A 62 9.73 -4.62 14.40
C GLN A 62 10.79 -4.74 15.51
N ASP A 63 11.95 -5.31 15.19
CA ASP A 63 13.13 -5.26 16.04
C ASP A 63 13.70 -3.84 15.97
N GLY A 64 13.15 -2.96 16.80
CA GLY A 64 13.59 -1.58 16.88
C GLY A 64 12.99 -0.70 15.77
N ALA A 65 12.78 0.56 16.13
CA ALA A 65 12.19 1.58 15.28
C ALA A 65 13.12 2.06 14.13
N ASP A 66 13.94 1.18 13.55
CA ASP A 66 14.89 1.53 12.48
C ASP A 66 14.48 1.01 11.09
N ASP A 67 13.64 -0.02 11.01
CA ASP A 67 13.15 -0.55 9.72
C ASP A 67 11.67 -0.20 9.51
N LEU A 68 11.31 1.08 9.67
CA LEU A 68 10.15 1.60 8.97
C LEU A 68 10.46 1.41 7.49
N TYR A 69 9.81 0.41 6.87
CA TYR A 69 9.66 0.21 5.43
C TYR A 69 10.53 1.19 4.65
N GLU A 70 11.71 0.75 4.18
CA GLU A 70 12.42 1.48 3.13
C GLU A 70 11.53 1.44 1.88
N PHE A 71 10.49 2.27 1.89
CA PHE A 71 9.87 2.84 0.72
C PHE A 71 10.95 3.76 0.13
N LYS A 72 12.01 3.15 -0.40
CA LYS A 72 12.94 3.80 -1.30
C LYS A 72 12.16 4.05 -2.57
N ASP A 73 11.37 5.13 -2.52
CA ASP A 73 10.89 5.78 -3.72
C ASP A 73 12.14 6.00 -4.61
N PRO A 74 12.21 5.38 -5.79
CA PRO A 74 13.40 5.42 -6.64
C PRO A 74 13.77 6.84 -7.08
N GLU A 75 12.89 7.82 -6.88
CA GLU A 75 13.13 9.24 -7.15
C GLU A 75 13.83 9.97 -5.99
N PHE A 76 13.86 9.40 -4.78
CA PHE A 76 14.49 10.02 -3.60
C PHE A 76 15.90 9.48 -3.38
N THR A 77 16.88 10.39 -3.36
CA THR A 77 18.27 10.06 -3.05
C THR A 77 18.53 10.02 -1.55
N GLU A 78 19.63 9.41 -1.12
CA GLU A 78 20.05 9.40 0.30
C GLU A 78 20.21 10.83 0.86
N GLU A 79 20.68 11.76 0.03
CA GLU A 79 20.78 13.19 0.36
C GLU A 79 19.38 13.82 0.59
N ASP A 80 18.36 13.42 -0.16
CA ASP A 80 16.99 13.89 0.06
C ASP A 80 16.43 13.40 1.38
N PHE A 81 16.70 12.15 1.76
CA PHE A 81 16.28 11.61 3.05
C PHE A 81 16.97 12.31 4.21
N GLU A 82 18.27 12.61 4.11
CA GLU A 82 18.99 13.40 5.12
C GLU A 82 18.42 14.82 5.24
N ARG A 83 18.16 15.47 4.11
CA ARG A 83 17.58 16.83 4.07
C ARG A 83 16.18 16.87 4.67
N LEU A 84 15.31 15.91 4.32
CA LEU A 84 13.95 15.83 4.83
C LEU A 84 13.91 15.43 6.31
N GLY A 85 14.79 14.52 6.74
CA GLY A 85 14.91 14.10 8.14
C GLY A 85 15.40 15.22 9.07
N ALA A 86 16.12 16.21 8.54
CA ALA A 86 16.53 17.40 9.28
C ALA A 86 15.40 18.43 9.47
N LEU A 87 14.27 18.29 8.75
CA LEU A 87 13.12 19.17 8.91
C LEU A 87 12.29 18.77 10.13
N PRO A 88 11.66 19.74 10.82
CA PRO A 88 10.74 19.42 11.91
C PRO A 88 9.53 18.62 11.39
N PRO A 89 8.91 17.76 12.22
CA PRO A 89 7.69 17.06 11.85
C PRO A 89 6.58 18.04 11.47
N ILE A 90 5.81 17.68 10.42
CA ILE A 90 4.66 18.47 9.96
C ILE A 90 3.61 18.57 11.07
N ARG A 91 3.16 19.79 11.36
CA ARG A 91 2.14 20.12 12.37
C ARG A 91 0.86 20.57 11.68
N GLU A 92 -0.19 20.73 12.48
CA GLU A 92 -1.51 21.18 12.02
C GLU A 92 -1.45 22.55 11.34
N ASP A 93 -0.70 23.49 11.93
CA ASP A 93 -0.52 24.84 11.37
C ASP A 93 0.18 24.80 10.01
N ASP A 94 1.19 23.94 9.82
CA ASP A 94 1.89 23.81 8.54
C ASP A 94 0.94 23.38 7.40
N VAL A 95 -0.06 22.56 7.72
CA VAL A 95 -1.07 22.12 6.75
C VAL A 95 -2.03 23.25 6.38
N LEU A 96 -2.45 24.05 7.38
CA LEU A 96 -3.31 25.21 7.14
C LEU A 96 -2.58 26.30 6.35
N ASP A 97 -1.32 26.57 6.69
CA ASP A 97 -0.46 27.52 5.98
C ASP A 97 -0.26 27.10 4.51
N ALA A 98 0.01 25.81 4.27
CA ALA A 98 0.11 25.28 2.91
C ALA A 98 -1.21 25.44 2.15
N HIS A 99 -2.34 25.14 2.79
CA HIS A 99 -3.66 25.28 2.18
C HIS A 99 -3.98 26.73 1.79
N GLU A 100 -3.70 27.69 2.66
CA GLU A 100 -3.88 29.13 2.38
C GLU A 100 -2.95 29.59 1.25
N PHE A 101 -1.70 29.13 1.24
CA PHE A 101 -0.76 29.40 0.15
C PHE A 101 -1.29 28.92 -1.20
N PHE A 102 -1.78 27.67 -1.28
CA PHE A 102 -2.32 27.12 -2.52
C PHE A 102 -3.58 27.83 -3.01
N GLN A 103 -4.42 28.35 -2.13
CA GLN A 103 -5.57 29.17 -2.52
C GLN A 103 -5.16 30.50 -3.16
N GLY A 104 -3.98 31.02 -2.82
CA GLY A 104 -3.44 32.26 -3.37
C GLY A 104 -2.74 32.11 -4.72
N LEU A 105 -2.60 30.89 -5.24
CA LEU A 105 -1.98 30.65 -6.54
C LEU A 105 -2.93 31.03 -7.68
N ASP A 106 -2.43 31.82 -8.62
CA ASP A 106 -3.13 32.19 -9.85
C ASP A 106 -2.44 31.60 -11.09
N GLU A 107 -2.88 32.01 -12.28
CA GLU A 107 -2.31 31.55 -13.56
C GLU A 107 -0.80 31.80 -13.69
N ASN A 108 -0.21 32.69 -12.86
CA ASN A 108 1.21 33.03 -12.85
C ASN A 108 1.99 32.37 -11.70
N TRP A 109 1.47 31.30 -11.08
CA TRP A 109 2.13 30.57 -9.99
C TRP A 109 3.59 30.20 -10.27
N GLN A 110 3.95 29.95 -11.53
CA GLN A 110 5.31 29.64 -11.97
C GLN A 110 6.33 30.73 -11.58
N SER A 111 5.90 31.99 -11.46
CA SER A 111 6.74 33.10 -11.04
C SER A 111 7.18 33.04 -9.57
N MET A 112 6.53 32.18 -8.78
CA MET A 112 6.87 31.94 -7.36
C MET A 112 7.93 30.84 -7.18
N ILE A 113 8.30 30.13 -8.26
CA ILE A 113 9.36 29.12 -8.22
C ILE A 113 10.72 29.81 -8.38
N PRO A 114 11.69 29.56 -7.49
CA PRO A 114 13.07 30.02 -7.67
C PRO A 114 13.62 29.55 -9.03
N LYS A 115 14.23 30.46 -9.78
CA LYS A 115 14.70 30.18 -11.15
C LYS A 115 15.75 29.08 -11.21
N GLU A 116 16.48 28.88 -10.12
CA GLU A 116 17.51 27.86 -9.96
C GLU A 116 16.94 26.44 -9.91
N LEU A 117 15.63 26.28 -9.67
CA LEU A 117 14.91 25.01 -9.63
C LEU A 117 14.07 24.76 -10.88
N MET A 118 14.06 25.69 -11.84
CA MET A 118 13.39 25.47 -13.11
C MET A 118 14.27 24.55 -13.98
N PRO A 119 13.77 23.39 -14.42
CA PRO A 119 14.52 22.55 -15.34
C PRO A 119 14.81 23.33 -16.63
N GLU A 120 16.02 23.18 -17.18
CA GLU A 120 16.36 23.76 -18.47
C GLU A 120 15.34 23.30 -19.52
N GLU A 121 14.84 24.25 -20.32
CA GLU A 121 13.68 24.10 -21.19
C GLU A 121 13.67 22.75 -21.92
N ILE A 122 12.59 21.98 -21.74
CA ILE A 122 12.28 20.84 -22.61
C ILE A 122 11.98 21.44 -23.98
N THR A 123 12.98 21.53 -24.85
CA THR A 123 12.81 21.95 -26.24
C THR A 123 11.86 20.97 -26.91
N SER A 124 10.67 21.45 -27.23
CA SER A 124 9.58 20.71 -27.87
C SER A 124 9.96 20.29 -29.29
N GLU A 125 10.56 19.12 -29.45
CA GLU A 125 10.66 18.41 -30.73
C GLU A 125 10.53 16.89 -30.48
N ASP A 126 9.35 16.43 -30.04
CA ASP A 126 8.97 15.02 -30.15
C ASP A 126 7.86 14.88 -31.20
N PRO A 127 8.18 14.43 -32.43
CA PRO A 127 7.24 14.32 -33.54
C PRO A 127 6.43 13.00 -33.52
N SER A 128 6.32 12.27 -32.41
CA SER A 128 5.76 10.92 -32.40
C SER A 128 4.25 10.79 -32.08
N LEU A 129 3.51 11.89 -31.92
CA LEU A 129 2.05 11.85 -31.71
C LEU A 129 1.27 12.43 -32.90
N GLU A 130 1.40 11.80 -34.08
CA GLU A 130 0.38 11.93 -35.13
C GLU A 130 -0.50 10.67 -35.18
N GLU A 131 -1.81 10.92 -35.17
CA GLU A 131 -2.90 10.07 -35.67
C GLU A 131 -3.49 9.00 -34.74
N ILE A 132 -4.28 9.43 -33.75
CA ILE A 132 -5.49 8.70 -33.38
C ILE A 132 -6.70 9.35 -34.05
N GLY A 133 -7.15 8.72 -35.15
CA GLY A 133 -8.30 9.14 -35.93
C GLY A 133 -9.57 9.28 -35.09
N SER A 134 -10.31 10.36 -35.34
CA SER A 134 -11.62 10.61 -34.74
C SER A 134 -12.63 9.51 -35.14
N PRO A 135 -13.43 8.96 -34.21
CA PRO A 135 -14.53 8.08 -34.58
C PRO A 135 -15.69 8.89 -35.18
N ASP A 136 -15.97 8.61 -36.46
CA ASP A 136 -17.07 9.14 -37.24
C ASP A 136 -18.42 8.69 -36.65
N THR A 137 -19.20 9.63 -36.13
CA THR A 137 -20.58 9.41 -35.68
C THR A 137 -21.54 9.55 -36.85
N THR A 138 -22.07 8.44 -37.36
CA THR A 138 -23.32 8.42 -38.14
C THR A 138 -24.32 7.44 -37.52
N PRO A 139 -25.59 7.84 -37.29
CA PRO A 139 -26.62 6.93 -36.80
C PRO A 139 -27.37 6.29 -37.97
N GLU A 140 -27.19 4.98 -38.17
CA GLU A 140 -28.07 4.22 -39.06
C GLU A 140 -29.43 3.98 -38.40
N THR A 141 -30.47 4.44 -39.07
CA THR A 141 -31.86 4.27 -38.68
C THR A 141 -32.39 3.08 -39.46
N GLU A 142 -32.59 1.92 -38.84
CA GLU A 142 -33.36 0.83 -39.45
C GLU A 142 -34.67 0.61 -38.70
N SER A 143 -35.71 1.18 -39.30
CA SER A 143 -37.10 0.77 -39.13
C SER A 143 -37.30 -0.63 -39.73
N HIS A 144 -37.85 -1.56 -38.96
CA HIS A 144 -38.71 -2.59 -39.55
C HIS A 144 -39.95 -2.81 -38.69
N SER A 145 -41.07 -2.55 -39.36
CA SER A 145 -42.44 -2.80 -38.94
C SER A 145 -42.81 -4.28 -39.12
N ALA A 146 -43.71 -4.72 -38.23
CA ALA A 146 -44.76 -5.75 -38.38
C ALA A 146 -44.38 -7.17 -38.85
#